data_AF-Q2PT46-F1
#
_entry.id   AF-Q2PT46-F1
#
_cell.length_a   1.000
_cell.length_b   1.000
_cell.length_c   1.000
_cell.angle_alpha   90.00
_cell.angle_beta   90.00
_cell.angle_gamma   90.00
#
_symmetry.space_group_name_H-M   'P 1'
#
loop_
_entity.id
_entity.type
_entity.pdbx_description
1 polymer ?
#
loop_
_entity_poly.entity_id
_entity_poly.type
_entity_poly.pdbx_seq_one_letter_code
_entity_poly.pdbx_strand_id
1 'polypeptide(L)' 'MGVRCQRFSLLVDNGVVKQVNVEGVGAANCSFAENMLAQLG' A
#
# COMPACT_ATOMS: atom_id res chain seq x y z
N MET A 1 -21.45 -6.47 12.03
CA MET A 1 -20.34 -6.58 11.05
C MET A 1 -19.26 -5.60 11.46
N GLY A 2 -18.04 -6.06 11.77
CA GLY A 2 -16.96 -5.20 12.27
C GLY A 2 -16.26 -4.37 11.19
N VAL A 3 -15.37 -3.48 11.62
CA VAL A 3 -14.52 -2.69 10.72
C VAL A 3 -13.46 -3.61 10.09
N ARG A 4 -13.35 -3.59 8.76
CA ARG A 4 -12.29 -4.26 8.01
C ARG A 4 -11.28 -3.23 7.51
N CYS A 5 -10.04 -3.66 7.35
CA CYS A 5 -9.03 -2.83 6.71
C CYS A 5 -9.42 -2.51 5.25
N GLN A 6 -8.98 -1.35 4.78
CA GLN A 6 -9.03 -0.98 3.36
C GLN A 6 -7.94 -1.72 2.59
N ARG A 7 -7.97 -1.69 1.25
CA ARG A 7 -6.88 -2.25 0.43
C ARG A 7 -5.65 -1.35 0.57
N PHE A 8 -4.47 -1.95 0.73
CA PHE A 8 -3.21 -1.22 0.82
C PHE A 8 -2.02 -2.07 0.36
N SER A 9 -0.88 -1.43 0.13
CA SER A 9 0.43 -2.09 0.06
C SER A 9 1.42 -1.43 1.04
N LEU A 10 2.41 -2.21 1.50
CA LEU A 10 3.44 -1.77 2.45
C LEU A 10 4.82 -2.03 1.88
N LEU A 11 5.70 -1.03 1.96
CA LEU A 11 7.14 -1.23 1.80
C LEU A 11 7.75 -1.39 3.19
N VAL A 12 8.29 -2.58 3.47
CA VAL A 12 8.86 -2.94 4.78
C VAL A 12 10.32 -3.31 4.59
N ASP A 13 11.18 -2.70 5.41
CA ASP A 13 12.62 -2.97 5.45
C ASP A 13 13.01 -3.33 6.89
N ASN A 14 13.55 -4.54 7.09
CA ASN A 14 13.96 -5.05 8.39
C ASN A 14 12.90 -4.91 9.50
N GLY A 15 11.63 -5.17 9.15
CA GLY A 15 10.50 -5.07 10.07
C GLY A 15 10.02 -3.64 10.33
N VAL A 16 10.64 -2.63 9.73
CA VAL A 16 10.22 -1.22 9.81
C VAL A 16 9.44 -0.86 8.55
N VAL A 17 8.22 -0.36 8.72
CA VAL A 17 7.40 0.14 7.62
C VAL A 17 7.97 1.47 7.14
N LYS A 18 8.44 1.52 5.89
CA LYS A 18 8.99 2.71 5.25
C LYS A 18 7.93 3.50 4.50
N GLN A 19 6.97 2.81 3.87
CA GLN A 19 5.90 3.44 3.12
C GLN A 19 4.60 2.63 3.22
N VAL A 20 3.48 3.34 3.21
CA VAL A 20 2.13 2.78 3.26
C VAL A 20 1.30 3.40 2.14
N ASN A 21 0.83 2.59 1.21
CA ASN A 21 -0.03 3.03 0.12
C ASN A 21 -1.45 2.51 0.39
N VAL A 22 -2.31 3.35 0.96
CA VAL A 22 -3.72 3.01 1.22
C VAL A 22 -4.58 3.49 0.06
N GLU A 23 -5.45 2.62 -0.45
CA GLU A 23 -6.36 2.97 -1.52
C GLU A 23 -7.39 3.99 -1.07
N GLY A 24 -7.66 4.97 -1.94
CA GLY A 24 -8.72 5.94 -1.74
C GLY A 24 -10.10 5.36 -2.07
N VAL A 25 -11.11 6.23 -2.01
CA VAL A 25 -12.45 5.90 -2.49
C VAL A 25 -12.44 5.88 -4.01
N GLY A 26 -12.64 4.71 -4.62
CA GLY A 26 -12.71 4.56 -6.07
C GLY A 26 -11.93 3.36 -6.58
N ALA A 27 -11.48 3.44 -7.83
CA ALA A 27 -10.66 2.40 -8.44
C ALA A 27 -9.27 2.36 -7.76
N ALA A 28 -8.80 1.15 -7.47
CA ALA A 28 -7.47 0.94 -6.92
C ALA A 28 -6.42 1.47 -7.90
N ASN A 29 -5.39 2.15 -7.38
CA ASN A 29 -4.29 2.68 -8.18
C ASN A 29 -2.93 2.63 -7.48
N CYS A 30 -2.89 2.85 -6.16
CA CYS A 30 -1.64 3.10 -5.44
C CYS A 30 -1.05 1.83 -4.81
N SER A 31 -1.85 0.76 -4.68
CA SER A 31 -1.39 -0.51 -4.12
C SER A 31 -0.81 -1.48 -5.16
N PHE A 32 -0.74 -1.09 -6.44
CA PHE A 32 -0.24 -1.93 -7.52
C PHE A 32 1.28 -2.07 -7.56
N ALA A 33 1.74 -3.12 -8.26
CA ALA A 33 3.16 -3.50 -8.34
C ALA A 33 4.02 -2.42 -8.99
N GLU A 34 3.50 -1.71 -9.99
CA GLU A 34 4.18 -0.62 -10.68
C GLU A 34 4.51 0.51 -9.71
N ASN A 35 3.57 0.86 -8.82
CA ASN A 35 3.79 1.89 -7.81
C ASN A 35 4.78 1.42 -6.74
N MET A 36 4.75 0.13 -6.38
CA MET A 36 5.74 -0.46 -5.48
C MET A 36 7.14 -0.44 -6.07
N LEU A 37 7.29 -0.77 -7.37
CA LEU A 37 8.58 -0.78 -8.04
C LEU A 37 9.18 0.63 -8.12
N ALA A 38 8.35 1.66 -8.37
CA ALA A 38 8.79 3.05 -8.36
C ALA A 38 9.30 3.52 -6.99
N GLN A 39 8.88 2.88 -5.89
CA GLN A 39 9.30 3.20 -4.52
C GLN A 39 10.60 2.51 -4.11
N LEU A 40 11.10 1.56 -4.90
CA LEU A 40 12.36 0.85 -4.66
C LEU A 40 13.59 1.56 -5.24
N GLY A 41 13.42 2.78 -5.79
CA GLY A 41 14.46 3.58 -6.43
C GLY A 41 15.66 3.89 -5.54
#